data_AF-A0A9D3URM0-F1
#
_entry.id   AF-A0A9D3URM0-F1
#
_cell.length_a   1.000
_cell.length_b   1.000
_cell.length_c   1.000
_cell.angle_alpha   90.00
_cell.angle_beta   90.00
_cell.angle_gamma   90.00
#
_symmetry.space_group_name_H-M   'P 1'
#
loop_
_entity.id
_entity.type
_entity.pdbx_description
1 polymer ?
#
loop_
_entity_poly.entity_id
_entity_poly.type
_entity_poly.pdbx_seq_one_letter_code
_entity_poly.pdbx_strand_id
1 'polypeptide(L)'
;MRRRRLRNLSIVQNTPNSEEGNSEQQTVIGSSNVPETLDEPAEFQTESGGIRRGRGRTLLKDLYDLNPVERVKVRRNSHGQPVGSKARLLVGFLGIVARNANMLPINYESWHHVPDSNKNQALENIKDRFALEVLDDYVKKTLGKKWRDHKSTLKKLYFKKDISLEEKLKNVPSGMLRYQWEDAVRF
;
A
#
# COMPACT_ATOMS: atom_id res chain seq x y z
N MET A 1 -6.64 -5.93 -23.68
CA MET A 1 -5.43 -6.56 -23.09
C MET A 1 -5.84 -7.63 -22.08
N ARG A 2 -5.48 -8.91 -22.30
CA ARG A 2 -5.74 -10.00 -21.35
C ARG A 2 -5.07 -9.72 -20.00
N ARG A 3 -5.80 -9.89 -18.89
CA ARG A 3 -5.23 -9.95 -17.53
C ARG A 3 -4.12 -10.99 -17.55
N ARG A 4 -2.87 -10.58 -17.35
CA ARG A 4 -1.77 -11.52 -17.06
C ARG A 4 -2.07 -12.09 -15.68
N ARG A 5 -2.79 -13.22 -15.61
CA ARG A 5 -2.85 -14.05 -14.40
C ARG A 5 -1.41 -14.24 -13.93
N LEU A 6 -1.17 -14.19 -12.61
CA LEU A 6 0.14 -14.38 -11.97
C LEU A 6 0.75 -15.80 -12.17
N ARG A 7 0.53 -16.45 -13.31
CA ARG A 7 0.89 -17.85 -13.58
C ARG A 7 2.39 -18.14 -13.68
N ASN A 8 3.26 -17.11 -13.72
CA ASN A 8 4.70 -17.28 -13.93
C ASN A 8 5.56 -16.56 -12.86
N LEU A 9 5.09 -16.45 -11.62
CA LEU A 9 5.92 -15.94 -10.53
C LEU A 9 6.78 -17.07 -9.96
N SER A 10 8.08 -16.82 -9.78
CA SER A 10 8.91 -17.72 -8.97
C SER A 10 8.49 -17.51 -7.52
N ILE A 11 7.66 -18.43 -7.04
CA ILE A 11 7.24 -18.52 -5.66
C ILE A 11 8.34 -19.24 -4.91
N VAL A 12 8.78 -18.66 -3.80
CA VAL A 12 9.64 -19.36 -2.85
C VAL A 12 8.76 -19.78 -1.69
N GLN A 13 8.89 -21.04 -1.29
CA GLN A 13 8.35 -21.55 -0.04
C GLN A 13 9.48 -21.51 1.00
N ASN A 14 9.19 -21.01 2.20
CA ASN A 14 10.11 -21.20 3.32
C ASN A 14 9.95 -22.65 3.82
N THR A 15 11.02 -23.44 3.79
CA THR A 15 11.09 -24.67 4.60
C THR A 15 11.27 -24.27 6.06
N PRO A 16 10.45 -24.76 7.00
CA PRO A 16 10.71 -24.55 8.41
C PRO A 16 11.97 -25.36 8.74
N ASN A 17 13.04 -24.68 9.16
CA ASN A 17 14.18 -25.35 9.77
C ASN A 17 13.66 -26.11 11.00
N SER A 18 13.83 -27.42 11.00
CA SER A 18 13.54 -28.29 12.13
C SER A 18 14.66 -28.16 13.16
N GLU A 19 14.44 -27.45 14.26
CA GLU A 19 15.03 -27.79 15.56
C GLU A 19 13.97 -27.55 16.66
N GLU A 20 13.91 -28.51 17.57
CA GLU A 20 12.82 -28.79 18.50
C GLU A 20 12.77 -27.87 19.73
N GLY A 21 11.56 -27.72 20.29
CA GLY A 21 11.34 -27.67 21.74
C GLY A 21 11.25 -26.30 22.41
N ASN A 22 10.04 -25.75 22.51
CA ASN A 22 9.28 -25.74 23.77
C ASN A 22 7.98 -24.94 23.65
N SER A 23 6.92 -25.49 24.25
CA SER A 23 5.57 -24.93 24.31
C SER A 23 5.53 -23.68 25.17
N GLU A 24 4.79 -22.66 24.73
CA GLU A 24 3.93 -21.86 25.60
C GLU A 24 2.93 -21.06 24.76
N GLN A 25 1.74 -20.90 25.34
CA GLN A 25 0.49 -20.51 24.70
C GLN A 25 0.54 -19.08 24.15
N GLN A 26 0.03 -18.85 22.93
CA GLN A 26 -0.41 -17.51 22.53
C GLN A 26 -1.55 -17.54 21.50
N THR A 27 -2.71 -17.13 22.02
CA THR A 27 -3.91 -16.54 21.43
C THR A 27 -4.04 -16.53 19.91
N VAL A 28 -5.01 -17.33 19.43
CA VAL A 28 -5.59 -17.25 18.10
C VAL A 28 -6.27 -15.88 17.92
N ILE A 29 -5.59 -14.93 17.27
CA ILE A 29 -6.23 -13.77 16.61
C ILE A 29 -5.64 -13.68 15.21
N GLY A 30 -5.99 -14.64 14.37
CA GLY A 30 -5.74 -14.59 12.93
C GLY A 30 -6.82 -13.76 12.24
N SER A 31 -6.92 -12.46 12.56
CA SER A 31 -7.78 -11.56 11.78
C SER A 31 -7.03 -11.18 10.51
N SER A 32 -7.32 -11.90 9.43
CA SER A 32 -6.91 -11.54 8.08
C SER A 32 -7.53 -10.19 7.74
N ASN A 33 -6.76 -9.11 7.94
CA ASN A 33 -7.13 -7.78 7.48
C ASN A 33 -7.01 -7.72 5.96
N VAL A 34 -7.92 -8.40 5.27
CA VAL A 34 -8.27 -8.09 3.89
C VAL A 34 -8.75 -6.64 3.92
N PRO A 35 -8.12 -5.71 3.17
CA PRO A 35 -8.72 -4.40 2.99
C PRO A 35 -9.98 -4.63 2.15
N GLU A 36 -11.13 -4.76 2.81
CA GLU A 36 -12.42 -4.74 2.16
C GLU A 36 -12.71 -3.29 1.75
N THR A 37 -12.23 -2.89 0.59
CA THR A 37 -12.59 -1.62 -0.03
C THR A 37 -13.33 -1.90 -1.33
N LEU A 38 -14.66 -1.88 -1.24
CA LEU A 38 -15.54 -1.64 -2.38
C LEU A 38 -15.31 -0.20 -2.85
N ASP A 39 -14.39 0.00 -3.80
CA ASP A 39 -14.12 1.31 -4.39
C ASP A 39 -14.85 1.45 -5.75
N GLU A 40 -15.90 2.25 -5.75
CA GLU A 40 -16.46 2.91 -6.94
C GLU A 40 -15.36 3.70 -7.69
N PRO A 41 -15.32 3.68 -9.03
CA PRO A 41 -14.33 4.41 -9.80
C PRO A 41 -14.52 5.93 -9.64
N ALA A 42 -13.45 6.63 -9.23
CA ALA A 42 -13.43 8.09 -9.24
C ALA A 42 -13.65 8.62 -10.66
N GLU A 43 -14.74 9.36 -10.87
CA GLU A 43 -15.04 10.04 -12.12
C GLU A 43 -14.15 11.28 -12.27
N PHE A 44 -13.47 11.39 -13.41
CA PHE A 44 -12.65 12.56 -13.74
C PHE A 44 -13.45 13.51 -14.64
N GLN A 45 -13.66 14.74 -14.21
CA GLN A 45 -14.11 15.82 -15.08
C GLN A 45 -12.87 16.51 -15.69
N THR A 46 -12.83 16.55 -17.01
CA THR A 46 -11.83 17.34 -17.77
C THR A 46 -12.51 18.63 -18.25
N GLU A 47 -11.75 19.72 -18.39
CA GLU A 47 -12.22 21.06 -18.84
C GLU A 47 -13.02 21.06 -20.17
N SER A 48 -13.01 19.95 -20.92
CA SER A 48 -13.77 19.75 -22.16
C SER A 48 -15.12 19.01 -21.99
N GLY A 49 -15.64 18.81 -20.76
CA GLY A 49 -16.96 18.19 -20.54
C GLY A 49 -17.07 16.68 -20.80
N GLY A 50 -15.97 16.01 -21.16
CA GLY A 50 -15.92 14.55 -21.33
C GLY A 50 -15.53 13.83 -20.04
N ILE A 51 -16.38 12.93 -19.53
CA ILE A 51 -16.05 11.99 -18.45
C ILE A 51 -15.11 10.93 -19.02
N ARG A 52 -13.80 11.08 -18.80
CA ARG A 52 -12.83 10.04 -19.16
C ARG A 52 -12.75 9.04 -18.02
N ARG A 53 -13.24 7.81 -18.25
CA ARG A 53 -13.01 6.69 -17.32
C ARG A 53 -11.51 6.36 -17.30
N GLY A 54 -10.82 6.85 -16.28
CA GLY A 54 -9.43 6.49 -16.03
C GLY A 54 -9.29 5.00 -15.72
N ARG A 55 -8.08 4.46 -15.88
CA ARG A 55 -7.77 3.11 -15.40
C ARG A 55 -7.90 3.10 -13.87
N GLY A 56 -8.83 2.28 -13.36
CA GLY A 56 -9.09 2.15 -11.92
C GLY A 56 -7.88 1.70 -11.08
N ARG A 57 -8.04 1.75 -9.76
CA ARG A 57 -7.02 1.36 -8.77
C ARG A 57 -6.56 -0.08 -9.03
N THR A 58 -5.25 -0.31 -9.00
CA THR A 58 -4.70 -1.67 -9.10
C THR A 58 -4.81 -2.35 -7.73
N LEU A 59 -5.56 -3.46 -7.66
CA LEU A 59 -5.87 -4.17 -6.42
C LEU A 59 -4.91 -5.33 -6.11
N LEU A 60 -4.23 -5.89 -7.12
CA LEU A 60 -3.34 -7.05 -7.00
C LEU A 60 -3.94 -8.20 -6.16
N LYS A 61 -5.22 -8.53 -6.38
CA LYS A 61 -5.97 -9.55 -5.62
C LYS A 61 -5.21 -10.87 -5.49
N ASP A 62 -4.63 -11.33 -6.59
CA ASP A 62 -3.81 -12.54 -6.65
C ASP A 62 -2.64 -12.58 -5.63
N LEU A 63 -2.18 -11.45 -5.05
CA LEU A 63 -1.19 -11.42 -3.96
C LEU A 63 -1.78 -11.68 -2.58
N TYR A 64 -3.05 -11.29 -2.36
CA TYR A 64 -3.75 -11.55 -1.11
C TYR A 64 -4.23 -13.00 -1.03
N ASP A 65 -4.49 -13.61 -2.19
CA ASP A 65 -4.88 -15.02 -2.32
C ASP A 65 -3.69 -15.99 -2.30
N LEU A 66 -2.45 -15.48 -2.15
CA LEU A 66 -1.27 -16.33 -1.99
C LEU A 66 -1.34 -17.12 -0.68
N ASN A 67 -0.86 -18.36 -0.71
CA ASN A 67 -0.68 -19.15 0.50
C ASN A 67 0.29 -18.40 1.45
N PRO A 68 0.04 -18.36 2.78
CA PRO A 68 0.93 -17.70 3.74
C PRO A 68 2.42 -18.10 3.65
N VAL A 69 2.72 -19.30 3.15
CA VAL A 69 4.08 -19.81 2.98
C VAL A 69 4.75 -19.29 1.69
N GLU A 70 3.95 -18.81 0.74
CA GLU A 70 4.38 -18.45 -0.61
C GLU A 70 4.72 -16.97 -0.72
N ARG A 71 5.94 -16.68 -1.17
CA ARG A 71 6.42 -15.30 -1.36
C ARG A 71 6.91 -15.07 -2.78
N VAL A 72 6.59 -13.89 -3.33
CA VAL A 72 7.06 -13.47 -4.65
C VAL A 72 8.52 -13.02 -4.55
N LYS A 73 9.45 -13.80 -5.14
CA LYS A 73 10.87 -13.44 -5.12
C LYS A 73 11.17 -12.24 -6.02
N VAL A 74 11.72 -11.17 -5.45
CA VAL A 74 12.16 -9.96 -6.18
C VAL A 74 13.67 -9.86 -6.12
N ARG A 75 14.30 -9.97 -7.30
CA ARG A 75 15.76 -9.88 -7.45
C ARG A 75 16.23 -8.43 -7.51
N ARG A 76 17.46 -8.19 -7.06
CA ARG A 76 18.15 -6.91 -7.20
C ARG A 76 19.21 -6.92 -8.32
N ASN A 77 19.54 -5.74 -8.84
CA ASN A 77 20.74 -5.52 -9.66
C ASN A 77 21.97 -5.19 -8.80
N SER A 78 23.11 -4.96 -9.45
CA SER A 78 24.38 -4.56 -8.80
C SER A 78 24.27 -3.25 -8.00
N HIS A 79 23.32 -2.38 -8.35
CA HIS A 79 23.04 -1.11 -7.66
C HIS A 79 22.04 -1.26 -6.49
N GLY A 80 21.65 -2.49 -6.13
CA GLY A 80 20.67 -2.71 -5.06
C GLY A 80 19.22 -2.42 -5.42
N GLN A 81 18.91 -2.18 -6.70
CA GLN A 81 17.56 -1.84 -7.16
C GLN A 81 16.81 -3.09 -7.63
N PRO A 82 15.49 -3.19 -7.41
CA PRO A 82 14.71 -4.32 -7.85
C PRO A 82 14.56 -4.32 -9.38
N VAL A 83 14.71 -5.47 -10.02
CA VAL A 83 14.64 -5.60 -11.48
C VAL A 83 13.61 -6.63 -11.97
N GLY A 84 13.14 -6.43 -13.20
CA GLY A 84 12.21 -7.33 -13.89
C GLY A 84 10.73 -7.07 -13.60
N SER A 85 9.86 -7.93 -14.12
CA SER A 85 8.40 -7.80 -14.01
C SER A 85 7.89 -7.85 -12.57
N LYS A 86 8.58 -8.57 -11.69
CA LYS A 86 8.26 -8.69 -10.27
C LYS A 86 8.57 -7.42 -9.49
N ALA A 87 9.60 -6.66 -9.90
CA ALA A 87 9.86 -5.33 -9.37
C ALA A 87 8.68 -4.39 -9.64
N ARG A 88 8.03 -4.49 -10.80
CA ARG A 88 6.82 -3.72 -11.12
C ARG A 88 5.64 -4.12 -10.23
N LEU A 89 5.49 -5.41 -9.91
CA LEU A 89 4.47 -5.89 -8.97
C LEU A 89 4.72 -5.33 -7.56
N LEU A 90 5.97 -5.38 -7.08
CA LEU A 90 6.38 -4.78 -5.83
C LEU A 90 6.01 -3.29 -5.78
N VAL A 91 6.42 -2.50 -6.78
CA VAL A 91 6.10 -1.05 -6.83
C VAL A 91 4.59 -0.79 -6.84
N GLY A 92 3.81 -1.64 -7.49
CA GLY A 92 2.35 -1.59 -7.45
C GLY A 92 1.80 -1.85 -6.05
N PHE A 93 2.31 -2.88 -5.38
CA PHE A 93 1.91 -3.25 -4.02
C PHE A 93 2.31 -2.18 -3.00
N LEU A 94 3.51 -1.60 -3.10
CA LEU A 94 3.93 -0.45 -2.27
C LEU A 94 2.96 0.72 -2.39
N GLY A 95 2.40 0.95 -3.57
CA GLY A 95 1.37 1.96 -3.78
C GLY A 95 0.02 1.62 -3.12
N ILE A 96 -0.30 0.35 -2.88
CA ILE A 96 -1.49 -0.07 -2.12
C ILE A 96 -1.23 0.15 -0.62
N VAL A 97 -0.10 -0.36 -0.12
CA VAL A 97 0.35 -0.20 1.27
C VAL A 97 0.41 1.28 1.67
N ALA A 98 0.99 2.14 0.82
CA ALA A 98 1.11 3.59 1.05
C ALA A 98 -0.23 4.34 1.16
N ARG A 99 -1.33 3.75 0.70
CA ARG A 99 -2.68 4.32 0.74
C ARG A 99 -3.53 3.73 1.87
N ASN A 100 -3.02 2.74 2.59
CA ASN A 100 -3.74 2.11 3.69
C ASN A 100 -3.66 3.02 4.93
N ALA A 101 -4.76 3.72 5.22
CA ALA A 101 -4.87 4.65 6.34
C ALA A 101 -4.65 3.99 7.72
N ASN A 102 -4.95 2.69 7.86
CA ASN A 102 -4.75 1.97 9.12
C ASN A 102 -3.26 1.70 9.40
N MET A 103 -2.46 1.55 8.34
CA MET A 103 -1.05 1.17 8.45
C MET A 103 -0.11 2.37 8.30
N LEU A 104 -0.40 3.27 7.34
CA LEU A 104 0.34 4.49 7.08
C LEU A 104 -0.60 5.70 7.13
N PRO A 105 -0.88 6.21 8.34
CA PRO A 105 -1.78 7.33 8.55
C PRO A 105 -1.38 8.57 7.74
N ILE A 106 -2.38 9.30 7.23
CA ILE A 106 -2.15 10.52 6.44
C ILE A 106 -2.10 11.79 7.30
N ASN A 107 -2.48 11.67 8.57
CA ASN A 107 -2.57 12.76 9.55
C ASN A 107 -1.21 13.26 10.07
N TYR A 108 -0.10 12.67 9.63
CA TYR A 108 1.23 13.24 9.86
C TYR A 108 1.56 14.27 8.79
N GLU A 109 2.11 15.42 9.17
CA GLU A 109 2.50 16.48 8.23
C GLU A 109 3.55 15.99 7.21
N SER A 110 4.56 15.27 7.70
CA SER A 110 5.71 14.79 6.93
C SER A 110 5.93 13.29 7.12
N TRP A 111 6.47 12.62 6.11
CA TRP A 111 6.87 11.20 6.20
C TRP A 111 7.88 10.95 7.33
N HIS A 112 8.70 11.96 7.65
CA HIS A 112 9.66 11.88 8.74
C HIS A 112 8.99 11.83 10.13
N HIS A 113 7.77 12.36 10.25
CA HIS A 113 6.98 12.33 11.49
C HIS A 113 6.13 11.06 11.63
N VAL A 114 6.01 10.25 10.58
CA VAL A 114 5.34 8.94 10.68
C VAL A 114 6.18 8.05 11.62
N PRO A 115 5.59 7.42 12.65
CA PRO A 115 6.31 6.57 13.58
C PRO A 115 7.02 5.40 12.90
N ASP A 116 8.17 5.00 13.43
CA ASP A 116 8.90 3.87 12.88
C ASP A 116 8.17 2.54 13.09
N SER A 117 7.32 2.42 14.11
CA SER A 117 6.41 1.28 14.28
C SER A 117 5.50 1.08 13.07
N ASN A 118 4.87 2.15 12.57
CA ASN A 118 4.06 2.11 11.34
C ASN A 118 4.90 1.73 10.12
N LYS A 119 6.09 2.33 9.96
CA LYS A 119 6.98 2.02 8.83
C LYS A 119 7.45 0.55 8.86
N ASN A 120 7.75 0.03 10.05
CA ASN A 120 8.18 -1.35 10.25
C ASN A 120 7.02 -2.32 10.04
N GLN A 121 5.83 -2.03 10.57
CA GLN A 121 4.62 -2.82 10.31
C GLN A 121 4.32 -2.92 8.80
N ALA A 122 4.44 -1.80 8.08
CA ALA A 122 4.27 -1.78 6.63
C ALA A 122 5.34 -2.62 5.90
N LEU A 123 6.58 -2.57 6.37
CA LEU A 123 7.67 -3.37 5.82
C LEU A 123 7.44 -4.87 6.04
N GLU A 124 7.03 -5.29 7.24
CA GLU A 124 6.74 -6.70 7.53
C GLU A 124 5.56 -7.20 6.68
N ASN A 125 4.49 -6.39 6.54
CA ASN A 125 3.39 -6.72 5.63
C ASN A 125 3.86 -6.94 4.17
N ILE A 126 4.87 -6.20 3.72
CA ILE A 126 5.48 -6.39 2.40
C ILE A 126 6.30 -7.70 2.36
N LYS A 127 7.10 -7.98 3.39
CA LYS A 127 7.93 -9.19 3.48
C LYS A 127 7.09 -10.47 3.59
N ASP A 128 5.88 -10.38 4.11
CA ASP A 128 4.93 -11.50 4.12
C ASP A 128 4.50 -11.94 2.72
N ARG A 129 4.55 -11.04 1.73
CA ARG A 129 4.13 -11.32 0.35
C ARG A 129 5.29 -11.40 -0.63
N PHE A 130 6.45 -10.86 -0.27
CA PHE A 130 7.62 -10.76 -1.14
C PHE A 130 8.89 -11.26 -0.45
N ALA A 131 9.64 -12.11 -1.14
CA ALA A 131 11.00 -12.45 -0.76
C ALA A 131 11.94 -11.45 -1.45
N LEU A 132 12.37 -10.43 -0.70
CA LEU A 132 13.11 -9.29 -1.21
C LEU A 132 14.63 -9.49 -1.07
N GLU A 133 15.36 -9.38 -2.19
CA GLU A 133 16.83 -9.27 -2.16
C GLU A 133 17.30 -7.81 -2.00
N VAL A 134 16.37 -6.85 -2.06
CA VAL A 134 16.65 -5.40 -1.89
C VAL A 134 16.70 -5.03 -0.40
N LEU A 135 17.44 -3.97 -0.08
CA LEU A 135 17.55 -3.47 1.29
C LEU A 135 16.24 -2.86 1.79
N ASP A 136 15.97 -3.02 3.08
CA ASP A 136 14.78 -2.47 3.74
C ASP A 136 14.69 -0.94 3.59
N ASP A 137 15.83 -0.24 3.64
CA ASP A 137 15.90 1.21 3.42
C ASP A 137 15.41 1.64 2.04
N TYR A 138 15.69 0.83 1.01
CA TYR A 138 15.18 1.08 -0.34
C TYR A 138 13.65 1.00 -0.34
N VAL A 139 13.10 -0.01 0.34
CA VAL A 139 11.65 -0.22 0.45
C VAL A 139 11.00 0.94 1.19
N LYS A 140 11.52 1.30 2.38
CA LYS A 140 11.02 2.41 3.19
C LYS A 140 11.10 3.75 2.46
N LYS A 141 12.19 4.02 1.72
CA LYS A 141 12.35 5.24 0.91
C LYS A 141 11.31 5.30 -0.22
N THR A 142 11.10 4.18 -0.90
CA THR A 142 10.09 4.08 -1.98
C THR A 142 8.68 4.22 -1.43
N LEU A 143 8.40 3.63 -0.27
CA LEU A 143 7.14 3.72 0.44
C LEU A 143 6.83 5.16 0.86
N GLY A 144 7.81 5.86 1.44
CA GLY A 144 7.66 7.28 1.80
C GLY A 144 7.41 8.19 0.60
N LYS A 145 8.02 7.89 -0.56
CA LYS A 145 7.67 8.58 -1.81
C LYS A 145 6.19 8.35 -2.18
N LYS A 146 5.73 7.08 -2.18
CA LYS A 146 4.35 6.74 -2.52
C LYS A 146 3.33 7.37 -1.57
N TRP A 147 3.63 7.43 -0.28
CA TRP A 147 2.80 8.08 0.72
C TRP A 147 2.70 9.59 0.46
N ARG A 148 3.82 10.27 0.16
CA ARG A 148 3.82 11.71 -0.22
C ARG A 148 3.06 11.97 -1.51
N ASP A 149 3.25 11.13 -2.53
CA ASP A 149 2.54 11.22 -3.80
C ASP A 149 1.02 11.08 -3.57
N HIS A 150 0.61 10.13 -2.71
CA HIS A 150 -0.79 9.96 -2.32
C HIS A 150 -1.34 11.19 -1.61
N LYS A 151 -0.63 11.71 -0.61
CA LYS A 151 -1.02 12.93 0.12
C LYS A 151 -1.18 14.12 -0.81
N SER A 152 -0.23 14.32 -1.73
CA SER A 152 -0.30 15.37 -2.77
C SER A 152 -1.53 15.19 -3.67
N THR A 153 -1.83 13.96 -4.05
CA THR A 153 -3.02 13.65 -4.86
C THR A 153 -4.31 14.00 -4.10
N LEU A 154 -4.40 13.68 -2.80
CA LEU A 154 -5.54 14.07 -1.98
C LEU A 154 -5.67 15.59 -1.87
N LYS A 155 -4.57 16.31 -1.61
CA LYS A 155 -4.60 17.78 -1.56
C LYS A 155 -5.13 18.37 -2.87
N LYS A 156 -4.66 17.89 -4.03
CA LYS A 156 -5.15 18.34 -5.34
C LYS A 156 -6.64 18.09 -5.57
N LEU A 157 -7.16 16.97 -5.08
CA LEU A 157 -8.57 16.58 -5.29
C LEU A 157 -9.52 17.35 -4.37
N TYR A 158 -9.15 17.53 -3.11
CA TYR A 158 -10.07 17.99 -2.06
C TYR A 158 -9.79 19.43 -1.58
N PHE A 159 -8.61 20.00 -1.84
CA PHE A 159 -8.24 21.35 -1.37
C PHE A 159 -8.34 22.35 -2.52
N LYS A 160 -9.51 22.42 -3.18
CA LYS A 160 -9.80 23.47 -4.16
C LYS A 160 -9.96 24.81 -3.44
N LYS A 161 -9.63 25.92 -4.12
CA LYS A 161 -9.61 27.28 -3.54
C LYS A 161 -10.99 27.72 -3.04
N ASP A 162 -12.05 27.27 -3.69
CA ASP A 162 -13.40 27.78 -3.47
C ASP A 162 -14.22 26.92 -2.49
N ILE A 163 -13.60 25.93 -1.85
CA ILE A 163 -14.27 25.04 -0.88
C ILE A 163 -13.92 25.50 0.54
N SER A 164 -14.96 25.70 1.36
CA SER A 164 -14.82 26.06 2.77
C SER A 164 -14.16 24.95 3.60
N LEU A 165 -13.59 25.29 4.76
CA LEU A 165 -13.03 24.30 5.68
C LEU A 165 -14.09 23.27 6.10
N GLU A 166 -15.31 23.73 6.38
CA GLU A 166 -16.41 22.86 6.80
C GLU A 166 -16.80 21.84 5.71
N GLU A 167 -16.85 22.28 4.45
CA GLU A 167 -17.08 21.38 3.32
C GLU A 167 -15.93 20.39 3.11
N LYS A 168 -14.67 20.80 3.33
CA LYS A 168 -13.51 19.87 3.28
C LYS A 168 -13.64 18.77 4.34
N LEU A 169 -14.08 19.11 5.55
CA LEU A 169 -14.28 18.15 6.64
C LEU A 169 -15.47 17.21 6.40
N LYS A 170 -16.47 17.65 5.62
CA LYS A 170 -17.59 16.79 5.18
C LYS A 170 -17.16 15.82 4.08
N ASN A 171 -16.26 16.23 3.19
CA ASN A 171 -15.79 15.44 2.05
C ASN A 171 -14.65 14.48 2.41
N VAL A 172 -14.93 13.46 3.23
CA VAL A 172 -13.94 12.43 3.62
C VAL A 172 -13.67 11.49 2.42
N PRO A 173 -12.41 11.29 2.00
CA PRO A 173 -12.08 10.37 0.91
C PRO A 173 -12.48 8.91 1.22
N SER A 174 -12.94 8.17 0.21
CA SER A 174 -13.19 6.72 0.35
C SER A 174 -11.94 5.98 0.83
N GLY A 175 -12.12 5.14 1.85
CA GLY A 175 -11.05 4.37 2.52
C GLY A 175 -10.20 5.17 3.51
N MET A 176 -10.59 6.41 3.84
CA MET A 176 -9.94 7.24 4.85
C MET A 176 -10.73 7.22 6.17
N LEU A 177 -10.01 7.21 7.29
CA LEU A 177 -10.63 7.38 8.61
C LEU A 177 -10.95 8.87 8.84
N ARG A 178 -12.16 9.17 9.31
CA ARG A 178 -12.62 10.55 9.53
C ARG A 178 -11.67 11.37 10.40
N TYR A 179 -11.25 10.85 11.55
CA TYR A 179 -10.34 11.58 12.44
C TYR A 179 -8.99 11.90 11.77
N GLN A 180 -8.46 10.96 10.98
CA GLN A 180 -7.20 11.21 10.24
C GLN A 180 -7.38 12.28 9.17
N TRP A 181 -8.55 12.31 8.52
CA TRP A 181 -8.87 13.35 7.54
C TRP A 181 -9.02 14.71 8.19
N GLU A 182 -9.69 14.79 9.34
CA GLU A 182 -9.88 16.02 10.09
C GLU A 182 -8.56 16.65 10.52
N ASP A 183 -7.59 15.83 10.96
CA ASP A 183 -6.23 16.28 11.23
C ASP A 183 -5.52 16.70 9.92
N ALA A 184 -5.68 15.91 8.86
CA ALA A 184 -4.99 16.14 7.60
C ALA A 184 -5.40 17.41 6.85
N VAL A 185 -6.61 17.90 7.10
CA VAL A 185 -7.10 19.17 6.55
C VAL A 185 -6.51 20.38 7.26
N ARG A 186 -5.97 20.22 8.48
CA ARG A 186 -5.44 21.32 9.30
C ARG A 186 -4.02 21.77 8.89
N PHE A 187 -3.33 21.04 8.01
CA PHE A 187 -1.99 21.35 7.50
C PHE A 187 -1.90 21.20 5.97
#